data_AF-A0A8T1A8B3-F1
#
_entry.id   AF-A0A8T1A8B3-F1
#
_cell.length_a   1.000
_cell.length_b   1.000
_cell.length_c   1.000
_cell.angle_alpha   90.00
_cell.angle_beta   90.00
_cell.angle_gamma   90.00
#
_symmetry.space_group_name_H-M   'P 1'
#
loop_
_entity.id
_entity.type
_entity.pdbx_description
1 polymer ?
#
loop_
_entity_poly.entity_id
_entity_poly.type
_entity_poly.pdbx_seq_one_letter_code
_entity_poly.pdbx_strand_id
1 'polypeptide(L)'
;PPAGTQNLTAEVDMWNQYKVSAGNIRPLSAEQREPYAYLRDYAVANKAMVFWLDSNVPEQKTLFEKIMSDVKPGTPYLGWFSNDVEGEFSSVEIASRYGVYVLAADWFSNLTVFSGTQPQLTPVKKSPRPALENKIYVTYTFTEGDNFQYNQHRMRVMWDDPARGKVPINWTSSPLLYEAAPAILNYYVNTATPNDLLIAGPSGAGYFYPGAWPDSSFRQFLQQTEKYMKKTGMTIPYVLNRADSENVPLTPFKASAYEQDYKAPGLFISYEDNYGVEIVGDSLPVSTIRGISTVQDGLQVLNDAKANWDGKSPLFVSLGLLAWSTTPSDALAITEKLGSEFKVVRADDYFSFIRESYHLPASK
;
A
#
# COMPACT_ATOMS: atom_id res chain seq x y z
N PRO A 1 -37.24 -19.09 30.17
CA PRO A 1 -38.63 -18.64 30.38
C PRO A 1 -39.27 -19.46 31.53
N PRO A 2 -40.27 -18.95 32.25
CA PRO A 2 -40.95 -19.68 33.31
C PRO A 2 -41.50 -21.04 32.83
N ALA A 3 -41.61 -22.01 33.76
CA ALA A 3 -42.17 -23.32 33.47
C ALA A 3 -43.60 -23.20 32.93
N GLY A 4 -43.91 -23.88 31.82
CA GLY A 4 -45.22 -23.84 31.16
C GLY A 4 -45.35 -22.79 30.05
N THR A 5 -44.29 -22.06 29.71
CA THR A 5 -44.29 -21.12 28.55
C THR A 5 -44.49 -21.90 27.25
N GLN A 6 -45.59 -21.64 26.54
CA GLN A 6 -45.89 -22.28 25.25
C GLN A 6 -45.40 -21.49 24.03
N ASN A 7 -45.30 -20.16 24.15
CA ASN A 7 -44.77 -19.29 23.10
C ASN A 7 -43.83 -18.26 23.72
N LEU A 8 -42.73 -17.98 23.04
CA LEU A 8 -41.79 -16.92 23.39
C LEU A 8 -41.53 -16.09 22.13
N THR A 9 -41.95 -14.83 22.16
CA THR A 9 -41.65 -13.87 21.09
C THR A 9 -40.50 -12.99 21.56
N ALA A 10 -39.44 -12.91 20.78
CA ALA A 10 -38.34 -11.97 20.97
C ALA A 10 -38.26 -11.07 19.74
N GLU A 11 -38.41 -9.77 19.93
CA GLU A 11 -38.18 -8.76 18.90
C GLU A 11 -36.84 -8.10 19.19
N VAL A 12 -36.00 -8.02 18.16
CA VAL A 12 -34.66 -7.44 18.27
C VAL A 12 -34.47 -6.51 17.08
N ASP A 13 -34.47 -5.21 17.35
CA ASP A 13 -33.96 -4.22 16.39
C ASP A 13 -32.44 -4.22 16.44
N MET A 14 -31.82 -4.54 15.31
CA MET A 14 -30.36 -4.65 15.19
C MET A 14 -29.84 -3.76 14.08
N TRP A 15 -28.78 -3.02 14.39
CA TRP A 15 -27.96 -2.27 13.45
C TRP A 15 -26.53 -2.79 13.53
N ASN A 16 -25.96 -3.30 12.43
CA ASN A 16 -24.67 -4.00 12.27
C ASN A 16 -24.76 -5.54 12.18
N GLN A 17 -23.61 -6.19 12.00
CA GLN A 17 -23.49 -7.66 11.88
C GLN A 17 -23.56 -8.34 13.25
N TYR A 18 -24.69 -9.00 13.53
CA TYR A 18 -24.85 -9.87 14.68
C TYR A 18 -25.12 -11.30 14.23
N LYS A 19 -24.55 -12.27 14.96
CA LYS A 19 -25.02 -13.65 14.91
C LYS A 19 -26.02 -13.85 16.03
N VAL A 20 -27.31 -13.92 15.68
CA VAL A 20 -28.37 -14.24 16.64
C VAL A 20 -28.56 -15.75 16.66
N SER A 21 -28.44 -16.36 17.83
CA SER A 21 -28.79 -17.77 18.04
C SER A 21 -29.75 -17.88 19.20
N ALA A 22 -30.90 -18.50 18.98
CA ALA A 22 -31.83 -18.91 20.01
C ALA A 22 -31.81 -20.44 20.11
N GLY A 23 -31.56 -20.96 21.30
CA GLY A 23 -31.50 -22.39 21.52
C GLY A 23 -31.25 -22.74 22.97
N ASN A 24 -31.40 -24.02 23.26
CA ASN A 24 -31.17 -24.65 24.56
C ASN A 24 -29.68 -24.93 24.80
N ILE A 25 -28.83 -24.65 23.81
CA ILE A 25 -27.38 -24.75 23.88
C ILE A 25 -26.85 -23.35 24.17
N ARG A 26 -26.04 -23.21 25.22
CA ARG A 26 -25.36 -21.94 25.54
C ARG A 26 -24.54 -21.51 24.31
N PRO A 27 -24.72 -20.29 23.78
CA PRO A 27 -23.88 -19.80 22.71
C PRO A 27 -22.41 -19.80 23.17
N LEU A 28 -21.50 -20.15 22.25
CA LEU A 28 -20.06 -20.15 22.53
C LEU A 28 -19.68 -18.80 23.15
N SER A 29 -19.08 -18.82 24.34
CA SER A 29 -18.59 -17.58 24.97
C SER A 29 -17.37 -17.07 24.18
N ALA A 30 -17.04 -15.79 24.33
CA ALA A 30 -15.80 -15.22 23.82
C ALA A 30 -14.54 -15.97 24.34
N GLU A 31 -14.68 -16.82 25.36
CA GLU A 31 -13.62 -17.68 25.90
C GLU A 31 -13.38 -18.95 25.05
N GLN A 32 -14.33 -19.32 24.17
CA GLN A 32 -14.25 -20.53 23.32
C GLN A 32 -13.96 -20.21 21.86
N ARG A 33 -14.24 -18.99 21.41
CA ARG A 33 -13.86 -18.45 20.10
C ARG A 33 -13.70 -16.95 20.26
N GLU A 34 -12.56 -16.39 19.86
CA GLU A 34 -12.42 -14.95 19.83
C GLU A 34 -13.53 -14.36 18.94
N PRO A 35 -14.37 -13.46 19.47
CA PRO A 35 -15.25 -12.70 18.60
C PRO A 35 -14.35 -11.94 17.62
N TYR A 36 -14.64 -12.03 16.31
CA TYR A 36 -13.97 -11.24 15.28
C TYR A 36 -14.20 -9.75 15.55
N ALA A 37 -13.33 -9.18 16.38
CA ALA A 37 -13.42 -7.83 16.92
C ALA A 37 -12.48 -6.84 16.23
N TYR A 38 -11.72 -7.32 15.23
CA TYR A 38 -10.89 -6.48 14.38
C TYR A 38 -11.69 -5.29 13.83
N LEU A 39 -11.07 -4.11 13.83
CA LEU A 39 -11.62 -2.81 13.41
C LEU A 39 -12.88 -2.30 14.14
N ARG A 40 -13.66 -3.17 14.80
CA ARG A 40 -14.97 -2.82 15.40
C ARG A 40 -14.82 -1.79 16.52
N ASP A 41 -13.72 -1.84 17.26
CA ASP A 41 -13.37 -0.83 18.27
C ASP A 41 -13.34 0.58 17.65
N TYR A 42 -12.71 0.71 16.49
CA TYR A 42 -12.55 1.98 15.79
C TYR A 42 -13.83 2.45 15.12
N ALA A 43 -14.61 1.53 14.54
CA ALA A 43 -15.91 1.84 13.97
C ALA A 43 -16.87 2.39 15.04
N VAL A 44 -16.93 1.76 16.22
CA VAL A 44 -17.75 2.21 17.35
C VAL A 44 -17.27 3.57 17.87
N ALA A 45 -15.96 3.74 18.08
CA ALA A 45 -15.39 4.99 18.58
C ALA A 45 -15.70 6.19 17.67
N ASN A 46 -15.70 5.98 16.35
CA ASN A 46 -15.96 7.01 15.35
C ASN A 46 -17.43 7.11 14.91
N LYS A 47 -18.32 6.26 15.44
CA LYS A 47 -19.73 6.14 15.01
C LYS A 47 -19.84 5.95 13.49
N ALA A 48 -18.91 5.19 12.92
CA ALA A 48 -18.84 4.95 11.48
C ALA A 48 -19.98 4.05 11.02
N MET A 49 -20.47 4.28 9.80
CA MET A 49 -21.40 3.36 9.15
C MET A 49 -20.66 2.07 8.79
N VAL A 50 -21.26 0.92 9.10
CA VAL A 50 -20.72 -0.41 8.77
C VAL A 50 -21.65 -1.11 7.81
N PHE A 51 -21.12 -1.60 6.70
CA PHE A 51 -21.85 -2.38 5.70
C PHE A 51 -20.96 -3.46 5.10
N TRP A 52 -21.57 -4.47 4.49
CA TRP A 52 -20.89 -5.55 3.76
C TRP A 52 -21.67 -5.79 2.48
N LEU A 53 -21.17 -5.23 1.37
CA LEU A 53 -21.85 -5.20 0.08
C LEU A 53 -20.94 -5.80 -0.99
N ASP A 54 -21.53 -6.63 -1.84
CA ASP A 54 -20.87 -7.25 -2.98
C ASP A 54 -21.07 -6.42 -4.24
N SER A 55 -19.98 -5.82 -4.73
CA SER A 55 -19.93 -5.01 -5.96
C SER A 55 -20.29 -5.80 -7.22
N ASN A 56 -20.26 -7.14 -7.17
CA ASN A 56 -20.62 -8.02 -8.28
C ASN A 56 -22.12 -8.38 -8.29
N VAL A 57 -22.87 -8.04 -7.24
CA VAL A 57 -24.33 -8.19 -7.19
C VAL A 57 -24.99 -6.85 -7.53
N PRO A 58 -25.77 -6.73 -8.63
CA PRO A 58 -26.27 -5.44 -9.13
C PRO A 58 -26.99 -4.56 -8.10
N GLU A 59 -27.84 -5.14 -7.26
CA GLU A 59 -28.60 -4.41 -6.25
C GLU A 59 -27.69 -3.91 -5.12
N GLN A 60 -26.71 -4.73 -4.71
CA GLN A 60 -25.74 -4.35 -3.68
C GLN A 60 -24.76 -3.32 -4.19
N LYS A 61 -24.29 -3.46 -5.44
CA LYS A 61 -23.49 -2.45 -6.14
C LYS A 61 -24.20 -1.10 -6.17
N THR A 62 -25.49 -1.07 -6.54
CA THR A 62 -26.29 0.16 -6.59
C THR A 62 -26.33 0.85 -5.23
N LEU A 63 -26.51 0.08 -4.15
CA LEU A 63 -26.46 0.64 -2.79
C LEU A 63 -25.06 1.10 -2.40
N PHE A 64 -24.02 0.36 -2.78
CA PHE A 64 -22.63 0.71 -2.50
C PHE A 64 -22.25 2.04 -3.17
N GLU A 65 -22.55 2.19 -4.46
CA GLU A 65 -22.34 3.44 -5.21
C GLU A 65 -23.11 4.61 -4.59
N LYS A 66 -24.36 4.38 -4.15
CA LYS A 66 -25.13 5.39 -3.42
C LYS A 66 -24.40 5.85 -2.16
N ILE A 67 -23.94 4.93 -1.32
CA ILE A 67 -23.19 5.26 -0.09
C ILE A 67 -21.91 6.03 -0.42
N MET A 68 -21.16 5.62 -1.45
CA MET A 68 -19.94 6.32 -1.88
C MET A 68 -20.24 7.74 -2.41
N SER A 69 -21.36 7.95 -3.08
CA SER A 69 -21.78 9.28 -3.57
C SER A 69 -22.27 10.24 -2.47
N ASP A 70 -22.74 9.72 -1.33
CA ASP A 70 -23.26 10.51 -0.21
C ASP A 70 -22.14 11.10 0.68
N VAL A 71 -20.87 10.75 0.43
CA VAL A 71 -19.71 11.26 1.18
C VAL A 71 -18.89 12.27 0.37
N LYS A 72 -18.05 13.05 1.06
CA LYS A 72 -17.17 14.02 0.40
C LYS A 72 -15.95 13.33 -0.20
N PRO A 73 -15.41 13.79 -1.33
CA PRO A 73 -14.11 13.35 -1.81
C PRO A 73 -13.03 13.50 -0.72
N GLY A 74 -12.14 12.51 -0.63
CA GLY A 74 -11.18 12.37 0.46
C GLY A 74 -11.75 11.69 1.72
N THR A 75 -12.93 11.08 1.67
CA THR A 75 -13.43 10.25 2.76
C THR A 75 -12.74 8.88 2.75
N PRO A 76 -12.26 8.37 3.89
CA PRO A 76 -11.68 7.03 3.97
C PRO A 76 -12.75 5.94 4.09
N TYR A 77 -12.54 4.82 3.39
CA TYR A 77 -13.20 3.54 3.63
C TYR A 77 -12.23 2.61 4.37
N LEU A 78 -12.55 2.22 5.61
CA LEU A 78 -11.74 1.28 6.39
C LEU A 78 -12.43 -0.08 6.41
N GLY A 79 -11.67 -1.13 6.09
CA GLY A 79 -12.16 -2.50 6.01
C GLY A 79 -11.76 -3.16 4.70
N TRP A 80 -12.46 -4.23 4.32
CA TRP A 80 -12.25 -4.93 3.06
C TRP A 80 -13.57 -5.24 2.35
N PHE A 81 -13.47 -5.94 1.22
CA PHE A 81 -14.59 -6.24 0.33
C PHE A 81 -14.92 -7.74 0.35
N SER A 82 -16.13 -8.09 -0.06
CA SER A 82 -16.52 -9.49 -0.29
C SER A 82 -15.83 -10.04 -1.54
N ASN A 83 -15.58 -11.36 -1.61
CA ASN A 83 -14.97 -12.03 -2.77
C ASN A 83 -13.52 -11.62 -3.09
N ASP A 84 -12.75 -11.31 -2.05
CA ASP A 84 -11.31 -11.05 -2.04
C ASP A 84 -10.81 -10.38 -3.34
N VAL A 85 -10.14 -11.09 -4.25
CA VAL A 85 -9.56 -10.53 -5.48
C VAL A 85 -10.59 -9.90 -6.44
N GLU A 86 -11.69 -10.60 -6.75
CA GLU A 86 -12.73 -10.07 -7.65
C GLU A 86 -13.47 -8.89 -7.01
N GLY A 87 -13.64 -8.94 -5.70
CA GLY A 87 -14.22 -7.86 -4.90
C GLY A 87 -13.33 -6.63 -4.81
N GLU A 88 -12.03 -6.84 -4.65
CA GLU A 88 -11.03 -5.79 -4.51
C GLU A 88 -11.04 -4.89 -5.74
N PHE A 89 -10.80 -5.46 -6.92
CA PHE A 89 -10.58 -4.64 -8.12
C PHE A 89 -11.82 -3.80 -8.45
N SER A 90 -12.99 -4.42 -8.43
CA SER A 90 -14.25 -3.73 -8.71
C SER A 90 -14.59 -2.69 -7.63
N SER A 91 -14.38 -3.00 -6.35
CA SER A 91 -14.78 -2.10 -5.26
C SER A 91 -13.82 -0.94 -5.03
N VAL A 92 -12.50 -1.14 -5.19
CA VAL A 92 -11.50 -0.07 -5.17
C VAL A 92 -11.74 0.89 -6.34
N GLU A 93 -12.07 0.37 -7.52
CA GLU A 93 -12.43 1.22 -8.66
C GLU A 93 -13.69 2.04 -8.39
N ILE A 94 -14.76 1.41 -7.87
CA ILE A 94 -15.99 2.11 -7.49
C ILE A 94 -15.71 3.20 -6.45
N ALA A 95 -15.01 2.88 -5.36
CA ALA A 95 -14.64 3.87 -4.34
C ALA A 95 -13.85 5.04 -4.95
N SER A 96 -12.88 4.73 -5.81
CA SER A 96 -12.06 5.73 -6.49
C SER A 96 -12.91 6.68 -7.35
N ARG A 97 -13.91 6.18 -8.09
CA ARG A 97 -14.82 7.00 -8.92
C ARG A 97 -15.58 8.07 -8.13
N TYR A 98 -15.78 7.87 -6.83
CA TYR A 98 -16.42 8.83 -5.92
C TYR A 98 -15.42 9.60 -5.05
N GLY A 99 -14.12 9.45 -5.31
CA GLY A 99 -13.07 10.11 -4.52
C GLY A 99 -12.94 9.55 -3.11
N VAL A 100 -13.22 8.26 -2.91
CA VAL A 100 -13.04 7.54 -1.65
C VAL A 100 -11.79 6.68 -1.77
N TYR A 101 -10.93 6.69 -0.75
CA TYR A 101 -9.75 5.82 -0.69
C TYR A 101 -9.92 4.73 0.35
N VAL A 102 -9.34 3.57 0.08
CA VAL A 102 -9.47 2.36 0.88
C VAL A 102 -8.28 2.20 1.83
N LEU A 103 -8.55 1.73 3.04
CA LEU A 103 -7.56 1.29 4.01
C LEU A 103 -7.95 -0.11 4.47
N ALA A 104 -7.24 -1.13 3.97
CA ALA A 104 -7.47 -2.51 4.39
C ALA A 104 -7.12 -2.64 5.88
N ALA A 105 -8.14 -2.83 6.70
CA ALA A 105 -8.01 -2.80 8.16
C ALA A 105 -8.98 -3.75 8.85
N ASP A 106 -9.70 -4.59 8.11
CA ASP A 106 -10.71 -5.51 8.64
C ASP A 106 -10.11 -6.64 9.50
N TRP A 107 -8.79 -6.81 9.47
CA TRP A 107 -8.02 -7.65 10.41
C TRP A 107 -7.13 -6.85 11.36
N PHE A 108 -7.25 -5.52 11.39
CA PHE A 108 -6.43 -4.71 12.29
C PHE A 108 -6.97 -4.76 13.72
N SER A 109 -6.08 -5.03 14.66
CA SER A 109 -6.40 -5.12 16.09
C SER A 109 -6.11 -3.82 16.82
N ASN A 110 -7.02 -3.41 17.72
CA ASN A 110 -6.82 -2.32 18.68
C ASN A 110 -6.50 -0.96 18.05
N LEU A 111 -7.14 -0.61 16.92
CA LEU A 111 -6.85 0.64 16.21
C LEU A 111 -7.15 1.88 17.07
N THR A 112 -8.15 1.82 17.96
CA THR A 112 -8.41 2.89 18.96
C THR A 112 -7.27 3.09 19.95
N VAL A 113 -6.60 2.01 20.35
CA VAL A 113 -5.45 2.07 21.26
C VAL A 113 -4.23 2.60 20.52
N PHE A 114 -3.95 2.09 19.34
CA PHE A 114 -2.81 2.52 18.53
C PHE A 114 -2.93 4.00 18.13
N SER A 115 -4.12 4.46 17.71
CA SER A 115 -4.36 5.86 17.36
C SER A 115 -4.25 6.83 18.54
N GLY A 116 -4.35 6.35 19.78
CA GLY A 116 -4.13 7.15 20.99
C GLY A 116 -2.66 7.48 21.28
N THR A 117 -1.72 6.91 20.53
CA THR A 117 -0.27 7.13 20.72
C THR A 117 0.23 8.37 19.94
N GLN A 118 1.47 8.80 20.20
CA GLN A 118 2.04 10.01 19.58
C GLN A 118 3.20 9.66 18.61
N PRO A 119 3.29 10.33 17.46
CA PRO A 119 4.40 10.14 16.53
C PRO A 119 5.70 10.73 17.12
N GLN A 120 6.76 9.93 17.11
CA GLN A 120 8.12 10.25 17.56
C GLN A 120 9.10 9.65 16.57
N LEU A 121 9.21 10.30 15.42
CA LEU A 121 9.97 9.81 14.27
C LEU A 121 11.39 10.37 14.33
N THR A 122 12.37 9.47 14.43
CA THR A 122 13.80 9.78 14.33
C THR A 122 14.39 8.99 13.15
N PRO A 123 14.18 9.45 11.90
CA PRO A 123 14.66 8.72 10.73
C PRO A 123 16.18 8.57 10.74
N VAL A 124 16.66 7.39 10.34
CA VAL A 124 18.10 7.17 10.17
C VAL A 124 18.63 8.05 9.05
N LYS A 125 19.79 8.67 9.30
CA LYS A 125 20.48 9.46 8.30
C LYS A 125 20.92 8.55 7.15
N LYS A 126 20.42 8.85 5.95
CA LYS A 126 20.83 8.23 4.70
C LYS A 126 22.36 8.36 4.48
N SER A 127 22.97 7.29 3.98
CA SER A 127 24.34 7.31 3.47
C SER A 127 24.48 8.20 2.24
N PRO A 128 25.59 8.93 2.04
CA PRO A 128 25.77 9.77 0.86
C PRO A 128 25.50 9.01 -0.44
N ARG A 129 24.72 9.64 -1.33
CA ARG A 129 24.45 9.12 -2.67
C ARG A 129 25.77 8.94 -3.43
N PRO A 130 26.06 7.77 -4.01
CA PRO A 130 27.24 7.59 -4.85
C PRO A 130 27.07 8.28 -6.22
N ALA A 131 28.17 8.48 -6.96
CA ALA A 131 28.10 9.00 -8.32
C ALA A 131 27.33 8.05 -9.26
N LEU A 132 26.67 8.61 -10.27
CA LEU A 132 26.07 7.85 -11.36
C LEU A 132 27.16 7.21 -12.21
N GLU A 133 26.97 5.94 -12.55
CA GLU A 133 27.87 5.14 -13.38
C GLU A 133 27.06 4.41 -14.45
N ASN A 134 27.73 3.90 -15.48
CA ASN A 134 27.10 2.98 -16.43
C ASN A 134 26.99 1.59 -15.78
N LYS A 135 25.92 1.38 -15.03
CA LYS A 135 25.58 0.12 -14.35
C LYS A 135 24.10 -0.20 -14.50
N ILE A 136 23.74 -1.44 -14.19
CA ILE A 136 22.35 -1.88 -14.04
C ILE A 136 21.95 -1.63 -12.58
N TYR A 137 21.17 -0.59 -12.35
CA TYR A 137 20.64 -0.25 -11.04
C TYR A 137 19.40 -1.08 -10.72
N VAL A 138 19.43 -1.77 -9.59
CA VAL A 138 18.34 -2.61 -9.10
C VAL A 138 17.79 -2.02 -7.81
N THR A 139 16.46 -2.00 -7.67
CA THR A 139 15.82 -1.65 -6.41
C THR A 139 14.76 -2.68 -6.04
N TYR A 140 14.73 -3.07 -4.77
CA TYR A 140 13.79 -4.06 -4.23
C TYR A 140 12.71 -3.36 -3.42
N THR A 141 11.45 -3.68 -3.70
CA THR A 141 10.31 -3.06 -3.01
C THR A 141 9.33 -4.14 -2.55
N PHE A 142 9.11 -4.27 -1.24
CA PHE A 142 7.99 -5.08 -0.73
C PHE A 142 6.66 -4.39 -1.02
N THR A 143 5.68 -5.15 -1.53
CA THR A 143 4.31 -4.68 -1.78
C THR A 143 3.46 -4.73 -0.50
N GLU A 144 2.15 -4.43 -0.59
CA GLU A 144 1.14 -4.48 0.50
C GLU A 144 1.05 -3.29 1.47
N GLY A 145 1.87 -2.24 1.29
CA GLY A 145 2.02 -1.18 2.30
C GLY A 145 0.77 -0.36 2.64
N ASP A 146 -0.22 -0.30 1.75
CA ASP A 146 -1.50 0.38 1.97
C ASP A 146 -2.37 -0.35 3.01
N ASN A 147 -2.15 -1.66 3.15
CA ASN A 147 -2.89 -2.52 4.05
C ASN A 147 -2.44 -2.33 5.50
N PHE A 148 -3.28 -1.74 6.35
CA PHE A 148 -2.95 -1.52 7.76
C PHE A 148 -2.67 -2.84 8.49
N GLN A 149 -3.41 -3.91 8.20
CA GLN A 149 -3.14 -5.20 8.88
C GLN A 149 -1.82 -5.84 8.42
N TYR A 150 -1.36 -5.59 7.19
CA TYR A 150 -0.01 -5.96 6.76
C TYR A 150 1.05 -5.24 7.60
N ASN A 151 0.89 -3.94 7.80
CA ASN A 151 1.79 -3.12 8.61
C ASN A 151 1.82 -3.59 10.08
N GLN A 152 0.71 -4.07 10.63
CA GLN A 152 0.65 -4.59 12.00
C GLN A 152 1.25 -6.01 12.13
N HIS A 153 1.08 -6.84 11.10
CA HIS A 153 1.38 -8.28 11.18
C HIS A 153 2.56 -8.68 10.30
N ARG A 154 2.33 -8.87 9.00
CA ARG A 154 3.31 -9.52 8.11
C ARG A 154 4.58 -8.70 7.96
N MET A 155 4.47 -7.38 7.83
CA MET A 155 5.64 -6.49 7.79
C MET A 155 6.47 -6.62 9.08
N ARG A 156 5.82 -6.72 10.24
CA ARG A 156 6.51 -6.88 11.52
C ARG A 156 7.33 -8.16 11.56
N VAL A 157 6.83 -9.26 11.00
CA VAL A 157 7.58 -10.52 10.90
C VAL A 157 8.79 -10.38 9.99
N MET A 158 8.61 -9.81 8.79
CA MET A 158 9.72 -9.60 7.85
C MET A 158 10.77 -8.59 8.35
N TRP A 159 10.35 -7.64 9.19
CA TRP A 159 11.24 -6.66 9.80
C TRP A 159 12.26 -7.28 10.77
N ASP A 160 12.00 -8.48 11.27
CA ASP A 160 12.92 -9.21 12.15
C ASP A 160 13.80 -10.22 11.39
N ASP A 161 13.71 -10.27 10.06
CA ASP A 161 14.55 -11.14 9.25
C ASP A 161 16.05 -10.80 9.47
N PRO A 162 16.91 -11.79 9.76
CA PRO A 162 18.32 -11.57 10.07
C PRO A 162 19.15 -11.05 8.89
N ALA A 163 18.62 -11.10 7.67
CA ALA A 163 19.22 -10.49 6.49
C ALA A 163 18.79 -9.03 6.27
N ARG A 164 17.79 -8.51 7.01
CA ARG A 164 17.41 -7.09 6.91
C ARG A 164 18.62 -6.20 7.20
N GLY A 165 18.78 -5.16 6.38
CA GLY A 165 19.86 -4.20 6.49
C GLY A 165 21.17 -4.64 5.81
N LYS A 166 21.27 -5.87 5.28
CA LYS A 166 22.44 -6.30 4.49
C LYS A 166 22.40 -5.78 3.05
N VAL A 167 21.20 -5.57 2.50
CA VAL A 167 20.97 -4.99 1.17
C VAL A 167 19.92 -3.89 1.25
N PRO A 168 19.96 -2.87 0.37
CA PRO A 168 18.92 -1.85 0.28
C PRO A 168 17.54 -2.45 -0.03
N ILE A 169 16.54 -2.13 0.79
CA ILE A 169 15.14 -2.55 0.63
C ILE A 169 14.21 -1.35 0.85
N ASN A 170 13.27 -1.19 -0.08
CA ASN A 170 12.14 -0.30 0.10
C ASN A 170 10.96 -1.10 0.69
N TRP A 171 10.36 -0.55 1.73
CA TRP A 171 9.21 -1.12 2.39
C TRP A 171 8.02 -0.22 2.11
N THR A 172 7.03 -0.71 1.37
CA THR A 172 5.77 0.02 1.29
C THR A 172 5.09 -0.03 2.66
N SER A 173 4.55 1.11 3.08
CA SER A 173 3.81 1.28 4.32
C SER A 173 2.77 2.40 4.14
N SER A 174 1.85 2.56 5.08
CA SER A 174 0.86 3.62 4.98
C SER A 174 1.34 4.90 5.71
N PRO A 175 1.40 6.04 5.02
CA PRO A 175 1.68 7.34 5.63
C PRO A 175 0.65 7.72 6.70
N LEU A 176 -0.57 7.19 6.61
CA LEU A 176 -1.64 7.47 7.57
C LEU A 176 -1.46 6.77 8.92
N LEU A 177 -0.51 5.84 9.05
CA LEU A 177 -0.08 5.33 10.36
C LEU A 177 0.43 6.46 11.27
N TYR A 178 0.83 7.61 10.71
CA TYR A 178 1.17 8.81 11.48
C TYR A 178 0.05 9.29 12.41
N GLU A 179 -1.21 9.03 12.07
CA GLU A 179 -2.37 9.30 12.95
C GLU A 179 -3.04 8.01 13.43
N ALA A 180 -3.16 7.02 12.55
CA ALA A 180 -3.92 5.81 12.83
C ALA A 180 -3.20 4.84 13.78
N ALA A 181 -1.87 4.73 13.67
CA ALA A 181 -1.09 3.87 14.56
C ALA A 181 0.35 4.37 14.77
N PRO A 182 0.54 5.54 15.44
CA PRO A 182 1.86 6.17 15.53
C PRO A 182 2.91 5.28 16.20
N ALA A 183 2.53 4.45 17.18
CA ALA A 183 3.45 3.51 17.81
C ALA A 183 4.04 2.47 16.83
N ILE A 184 3.26 1.99 15.86
CA ILE A 184 3.75 1.07 14.82
C ILE A 184 4.73 1.81 13.91
N LEU A 185 4.36 3.01 13.46
CA LEU A 185 5.24 3.83 12.61
C LEU A 185 6.55 4.20 13.32
N ASN A 186 6.49 4.56 14.61
CA ASN A 186 7.66 4.85 15.43
C ASN A 186 8.61 3.66 15.47
N TYR A 187 8.09 2.43 15.64
CA TYR A 187 8.91 1.22 15.64
C TYR A 187 9.69 1.09 14.33
N TYR A 188 9.01 1.16 13.19
CA TYR A 188 9.68 1.00 11.89
C TYR A 188 10.67 2.12 11.60
N VAL A 189 10.29 3.39 11.82
CA VAL A 189 11.19 4.52 11.53
C VAL A 189 12.41 4.52 12.44
N ASN A 190 12.24 4.25 13.74
CA ASN A 190 13.34 4.36 14.71
C ASN A 190 14.26 3.12 14.73
N THR A 191 13.84 2.00 14.14
CA THR A 191 14.64 0.76 14.03
C THR A 191 15.07 0.45 12.59
N ALA A 192 14.77 1.35 11.65
CA ALA A 192 15.28 1.28 10.28
C ALA A 192 16.81 1.28 10.28
N THR A 193 17.40 0.51 9.39
CA THR A 193 18.84 0.60 9.08
C THR A 193 19.07 1.64 7.98
N PRO A 194 20.31 2.04 7.68
CA PRO A 194 20.58 2.89 6.51
C PRO A 194 20.11 2.29 5.18
N ASN A 195 19.92 0.96 5.12
CA ASN A 195 19.46 0.23 3.94
C ASN A 195 17.93 0.07 3.87
N ASP A 196 17.20 0.46 4.91
CA ASP A 196 15.73 0.46 4.89
C ASP A 196 15.21 1.83 4.46
N LEU A 197 14.27 1.83 3.50
CA LEU A 197 13.52 3.02 3.12
C LEU A 197 12.03 2.73 3.19
N LEU A 198 11.30 3.44 4.05
CA LEU A 198 9.84 3.41 4.00
C LEU A 198 9.34 4.27 2.84
N ILE A 199 8.47 3.72 2.01
CA ILE A 199 7.79 4.42 0.91
C ILE A 199 6.27 4.26 1.05
N ALA A 200 5.49 5.10 0.38
CA ALA A 200 4.03 5.02 0.48
C ALA A 200 3.51 3.85 -0.36
N GLY A 201 2.66 3.02 0.22
CA GLY A 201 1.96 1.96 -0.49
C GLY A 201 0.91 2.49 -1.49
N PRO A 202 0.32 1.58 -2.28
CA PRO A 202 -0.75 1.86 -3.24
C PRO A 202 -1.84 2.78 -2.68
N SER A 203 -2.17 3.93 -3.25
CA SER A 203 -1.47 4.69 -4.29
C SER A 203 -1.02 6.06 -3.75
N GLY A 204 -0.59 6.09 -2.48
CA GLY A 204 -0.28 7.28 -1.70
C GLY A 204 -0.77 7.14 -0.26
N ALA A 205 -1.72 7.97 0.16
CA ALA A 205 -2.24 7.94 1.54
C ALA A 205 -3.11 6.71 1.85
N GLY A 206 -3.69 6.10 0.83
CA GLY A 206 -4.46 4.87 0.91
C GLY A 206 -4.66 4.32 -0.49
N TYR A 207 -5.41 3.23 -0.58
CA TYR A 207 -5.58 2.50 -1.81
C TYR A 207 -6.70 3.07 -2.68
N PHE A 208 -6.33 3.52 -3.87
CA PHE A 208 -7.23 4.03 -4.90
C PHE A 208 -6.56 3.89 -6.27
N TYR A 209 -7.35 3.96 -7.33
CA TYR A 209 -6.86 4.04 -8.71
C TYR A 209 -6.89 5.48 -9.21
N PRO A 210 -5.73 6.12 -9.46
CA PRO A 210 -5.67 7.50 -9.89
C PRO A 210 -6.51 7.78 -11.13
N GLY A 211 -6.53 6.86 -12.10
CA GLY A 211 -7.29 6.98 -13.35
C GLY A 211 -8.79 7.02 -13.15
N ALA A 212 -9.31 6.29 -12.16
CA ALA A 212 -10.73 6.30 -11.81
C ALA A 212 -11.12 7.52 -10.95
N TRP A 213 -10.17 8.10 -10.21
CA TRP A 213 -10.42 9.24 -9.32
C TRP A 213 -10.82 10.50 -10.11
N PRO A 214 -11.90 11.23 -9.74
CA PRO A 214 -12.30 12.45 -10.44
C PRO A 214 -11.24 13.55 -10.45
N ASP A 215 -10.87 14.03 -11.64
CA ASP A 215 -9.87 15.10 -11.81
C ASP A 215 -10.18 16.38 -11.02
N SER A 216 -11.46 16.69 -10.86
CA SER A 216 -11.96 17.85 -10.11
C SER A 216 -11.56 17.85 -8.63
N SER A 217 -11.24 16.69 -8.04
CA SER A 217 -10.86 16.56 -6.63
C SER A 217 -9.47 15.96 -6.41
N PHE A 218 -8.86 15.39 -7.45
CA PHE A 218 -7.62 14.63 -7.33
C PHE A 218 -6.45 15.47 -6.78
N ARG A 219 -6.22 16.65 -7.35
CA ARG A 219 -5.13 17.54 -6.90
C ARG A 219 -5.31 17.96 -5.45
N GLN A 220 -6.54 18.33 -5.07
CA GLN A 220 -6.84 18.72 -3.70
C GLN A 220 -6.56 17.57 -2.72
N PHE A 221 -6.92 16.34 -3.08
CA PHE A 221 -6.63 15.16 -2.27
C PHE A 221 -5.12 14.94 -2.09
N LEU A 222 -4.33 15.03 -3.17
CA LEU A 222 -2.87 14.90 -3.07
C LEU A 222 -2.23 16.02 -2.22
N GLN A 223 -2.70 17.27 -2.36
CA GLN A 223 -2.24 18.39 -1.51
C GLN A 223 -2.56 18.15 -0.04
N GLN A 224 -3.76 17.66 0.27
CA GLN A 224 -4.17 17.39 1.65
C GLN A 224 -3.36 16.27 2.29
N THR A 225 -2.92 15.31 1.48
CA THR A 225 -2.22 14.11 1.96
C THR A 225 -0.70 14.23 1.91
N GLU A 226 -0.14 15.15 1.11
CA GLU A 226 1.29 15.48 1.08
C GLU A 226 1.85 15.75 2.47
N LYS A 227 1.07 16.40 3.34
CA LYS A 227 1.48 16.69 4.72
C LYS A 227 1.87 15.41 5.49
N TYR A 228 1.21 14.28 5.22
CA TYR A 228 1.57 12.99 5.82
C TYR A 228 2.84 12.44 5.20
N MET A 229 2.96 12.49 3.86
CA MET A 229 4.17 12.07 3.14
C MET A 229 5.41 12.79 3.65
N LYS A 230 5.30 14.10 3.85
CA LYS A 230 6.36 14.94 4.40
C LYS A 230 6.69 14.60 5.85
N LYS A 231 5.68 14.37 6.69
CA LYS A 231 5.86 14.02 8.10
C LYS A 231 6.50 12.65 8.29
N THR A 232 6.15 11.68 7.44
CA THR A 232 6.67 10.29 7.52
C THR A 232 7.93 10.08 6.69
N GLY A 233 8.22 10.95 5.74
CA GLY A 233 9.30 10.78 4.75
C GLY A 233 8.93 9.85 3.59
N MET A 234 7.69 9.36 3.50
CA MET A 234 7.20 8.44 2.46
C MET A 234 6.83 9.19 1.16
N THR A 235 7.78 9.94 0.59
CA THR A 235 7.54 10.82 -0.56
C THR A 235 7.60 10.13 -1.92
N ILE A 236 7.92 8.84 -1.96
CA ILE A 236 7.88 8.01 -3.18
C ILE A 236 6.64 7.12 -3.08
N PRO A 237 5.65 7.27 -3.97
CA PRO A 237 4.50 6.38 -3.98
C PRO A 237 4.76 5.14 -4.84
N TYR A 238 4.29 3.99 -4.35
CA TYR A 238 3.93 2.86 -5.19
C TYR A 238 2.48 3.01 -5.59
N VAL A 239 2.17 2.91 -6.88
CA VAL A 239 0.85 3.16 -7.44
C VAL A 239 0.31 1.91 -8.13
N LEU A 240 -0.93 1.57 -7.80
CA LEU A 240 -1.76 0.68 -8.59
C LEU A 240 -2.78 1.52 -9.35
N ASN A 241 -3.00 1.21 -10.62
CA ASN A 241 -3.90 1.98 -11.46
C ASN A 241 -4.60 1.06 -12.45
N ARG A 242 -5.88 0.78 -12.18
CA ARG A 242 -6.70 -0.09 -13.01
C ARG A 242 -7.99 0.61 -13.41
N ALA A 243 -8.50 0.22 -14.58
CA ALA A 243 -9.83 0.58 -15.06
C ALA A 243 -10.39 -0.61 -15.84
N ASP A 244 -11.64 -0.98 -15.55
CA ASP A 244 -12.32 -2.11 -16.20
C ASP A 244 -11.48 -3.41 -16.17
N SER A 245 -10.90 -3.70 -15.00
CA SER A 245 -10.03 -4.86 -14.75
C SER A 245 -8.69 -4.88 -15.49
N GLU A 246 -8.31 -3.80 -16.19
CA GLU A 246 -7.03 -3.70 -16.90
C GLU A 246 -6.09 -2.71 -16.20
N ASN A 247 -4.78 -2.99 -16.23
CA ASN A 247 -3.78 -2.01 -15.79
C ASN A 247 -3.70 -0.87 -16.82
N VAL A 248 -3.76 0.37 -16.36
CA VAL A 248 -3.76 1.55 -17.24
C VAL A 248 -2.66 2.55 -16.85
N PRO A 249 -2.00 3.20 -17.83
CA PRO A 249 -0.99 4.20 -17.53
C PRO A 249 -1.58 5.44 -16.87
N LEU A 250 -0.72 6.19 -16.17
CA LEU A 250 -1.09 7.50 -15.67
C LEU A 250 -1.25 8.48 -16.83
N THR A 251 -2.31 9.28 -16.80
CA THR A 251 -2.43 10.40 -17.72
C THR A 251 -1.42 11.50 -17.35
N PRO A 252 -1.02 12.39 -18.29
CA PRO A 252 -0.17 13.54 -17.97
C PRO A 252 -0.73 14.43 -16.86
N PHE A 253 -2.06 14.56 -16.76
CA PHE A 253 -2.69 15.28 -15.66
C PHE A 253 -2.41 14.60 -14.30
N LYS A 254 -2.61 13.29 -14.19
CA LYS A 254 -2.36 12.55 -12.94
C LYS A 254 -0.87 12.56 -12.57
N ALA A 255 0.02 12.36 -13.54
CA ALA A 255 1.45 12.48 -13.34
C ALA A 255 1.82 13.87 -12.81
N SER A 256 1.34 14.94 -13.46
CA SER A 256 1.61 16.31 -13.02
C SER A 256 1.10 16.59 -11.59
N ALA A 257 -0.01 15.97 -11.17
CA ALA A 257 -0.52 16.09 -9.82
C ALA A 257 0.38 15.34 -8.81
N TYR A 258 0.87 14.14 -9.12
CA TYR A 258 1.86 13.46 -8.28
C TYR A 258 3.16 14.25 -8.15
N GLU A 259 3.65 14.85 -9.25
CA GLU A 259 4.88 15.64 -9.18
C GLU A 259 4.68 16.96 -8.42
N GLN A 260 3.58 17.68 -8.66
CA GLN A 260 3.41 19.05 -8.17
C GLN A 260 2.70 19.13 -6.82
N ASP A 261 1.71 18.27 -6.58
CA ASP A 261 0.86 18.32 -5.40
C ASP A 261 1.31 17.31 -4.34
N TYR A 262 1.69 16.09 -4.75
CA TYR A 262 2.26 15.08 -3.85
C TYR A 262 3.77 15.28 -3.60
N LYS A 263 4.48 15.99 -4.48
CA LYS A 263 5.94 16.20 -4.43
C LYS A 263 6.75 14.91 -4.63
N ALA A 264 6.26 14.01 -5.49
CA ALA A 264 6.95 12.77 -5.80
C ALA A 264 8.23 13.05 -6.62
N PRO A 265 9.43 12.57 -6.19
CA PRO A 265 10.64 12.66 -7.00
C PRO A 265 10.62 11.71 -8.20
N GLY A 266 9.77 10.69 -8.10
CA GLY A 266 9.41 9.68 -9.08
C GLY A 266 8.40 8.74 -8.41
N LEU A 267 7.78 7.86 -9.18
CA LEU A 267 6.82 6.90 -8.65
C LEU A 267 7.03 5.51 -9.25
N PHE A 268 6.68 4.51 -8.47
CA PHE A 268 6.56 3.14 -8.97
C PHE A 268 5.13 2.89 -9.44
N ILE A 269 4.98 2.15 -10.54
CA ILE A 269 3.68 1.63 -11.00
C ILE A 269 3.78 0.13 -11.26
N SER A 270 2.77 -0.66 -10.90
CA SER A 270 2.79 -2.10 -11.15
C SER A 270 2.24 -2.45 -12.52
N TYR A 271 3.07 -3.07 -13.36
CA TYR A 271 2.61 -3.91 -14.46
C TYR A 271 3.32 -5.26 -14.28
N GLU A 272 2.61 -6.24 -13.73
CA GLU A 272 3.14 -7.58 -13.34
C GLU A 272 4.10 -8.18 -14.38
N ASP A 273 3.75 -7.92 -15.65
CA ASP A 273 4.42 -8.14 -16.94
C ASP A 273 5.81 -7.56 -17.23
N ASN A 274 6.23 -6.46 -16.61
CA ASN A 274 7.25 -5.62 -17.25
C ASN A 274 8.12 -4.84 -16.25
N TYR A 275 9.25 -4.32 -16.73
CA TYR A 275 10.06 -3.31 -16.04
C TYR A 275 10.48 -2.23 -17.04
N GLY A 276 10.84 -1.07 -16.51
CA GLY A 276 11.34 0.04 -17.32
C GLY A 276 11.01 1.38 -16.72
N VAL A 277 11.56 2.43 -17.32
CA VAL A 277 11.33 3.81 -16.89
C VAL A 277 10.72 4.59 -18.04
N GLU A 278 9.61 5.24 -17.76
CA GLU A 278 8.97 6.21 -18.63
C GLU A 278 8.98 7.58 -17.97
N ILE A 279 9.19 8.65 -18.74
CA ILE A 279 9.00 10.02 -18.26
C ILE A 279 7.60 10.46 -18.68
N VAL A 280 6.69 10.58 -17.72
CA VAL A 280 5.28 10.91 -17.98
C VAL A 280 5.03 12.38 -17.68
N GLY A 281 4.33 13.06 -18.59
CA GLY A 281 4.17 14.51 -18.52
C GLY A 281 5.49 15.23 -18.85
N ASP A 282 5.83 16.25 -18.07
CA ASP A 282 7.01 17.07 -18.34
C ASP A 282 8.31 16.48 -17.76
N SER A 283 8.26 15.93 -16.54
CA SER A 283 9.49 15.53 -15.83
C SER A 283 9.35 14.44 -14.78
N LEU A 284 8.20 13.75 -14.68
CA LEU A 284 8.01 12.73 -13.65
C LEU A 284 8.50 11.36 -14.13
N PRO A 285 9.53 10.77 -13.50
CA PRO A 285 9.91 9.41 -13.80
C PRO A 285 8.90 8.42 -13.18
N VAL A 286 8.40 7.53 -14.02
CA VAL A 286 7.54 6.41 -13.66
C VAL A 286 8.32 5.12 -13.90
N SER A 287 8.62 4.39 -12.84
CA SER A 287 9.31 3.10 -12.91
C SER A 287 8.30 1.96 -12.79
N THR A 288 8.24 1.12 -13.81
CA THR A 288 7.41 -0.09 -13.76
C THR A 288 8.07 -1.14 -12.88
N ILE A 289 7.35 -1.57 -11.84
CA ILE A 289 7.73 -2.67 -10.97
C ILE A 289 7.38 -4.00 -11.64
N ARG A 290 8.40 -4.86 -11.79
CA ARG A 290 8.25 -6.27 -12.16
C ARG A 290 8.06 -7.09 -10.89
N GLY A 291 6.88 -7.68 -10.72
CA GLY A 291 6.57 -8.55 -9.59
C GLY A 291 7.37 -9.86 -9.64
N ILE A 292 7.87 -10.31 -8.48
CA ILE A 292 8.55 -11.59 -8.32
C ILE A 292 8.06 -12.31 -7.06
N SER A 293 7.99 -13.64 -7.11
CA SER A 293 7.54 -14.47 -5.98
C SER A 293 8.65 -15.37 -5.45
N THR A 294 9.74 -15.53 -6.20
CA THR A 294 10.90 -16.35 -5.82
C THR A 294 12.23 -15.69 -6.19
N VAL A 295 13.33 -16.18 -5.60
CA VAL A 295 14.69 -15.81 -5.99
C VAL A 295 14.94 -16.08 -7.47
N GLN A 296 14.42 -17.18 -8.01
CA GLN A 296 14.66 -17.56 -9.40
C GLN A 296 13.99 -16.58 -10.38
N ASP A 297 12.78 -16.11 -10.07
CA ASP A 297 12.08 -15.11 -10.87
C ASP A 297 12.92 -13.83 -10.97
N GLY A 298 13.44 -13.36 -9.82
CA GLY A 298 14.30 -12.17 -9.76
C GLY A 298 15.58 -12.34 -10.58
N LEU A 299 16.24 -13.48 -10.47
CA LEU A 299 17.46 -13.77 -11.26
C LEU A 299 17.16 -13.83 -12.77
N GLN A 300 16.03 -14.41 -13.16
CA GLN A 300 15.63 -14.46 -14.57
C GLN A 300 15.50 -13.05 -15.15
N VAL A 301 14.73 -12.19 -14.48
CA VAL A 301 14.53 -10.80 -14.91
C VAL A 301 15.86 -10.04 -15.02
N LEU A 302 16.74 -10.19 -14.03
CA LEU A 302 18.02 -9.48 -14.02
C LEU A 302 19.02 -10.02 -15.06
N ASN A 303 19.02 -11.33 -15.32
CA ASN A 303 19.82 -11.91 -16.39
C ASN A 303 19.35 -11.45 -17.76
N ASP A 304 18.03 -11.36 -17.98
CA ASP A 304 17.46 -10.84 -19.23
C ASP A 304 17.78 -9.34 -19.41
N ALA A 305 17.70 -8.55 -18.34
CA ALA A 305 18.12 -7.15 -18.36
C ALA A 305 19.60 -6.99 -18.75
N LYS A 306 20.47 -7.81 -18.16
CA LYS A 306 21.91 -7.81 -18.49
C LYS A 306 22.18 -8.23 -19.92
N ALA A 307 21.50 -9.26 -20.43
CA ALA A 307 21.70 -9.75 -21.79
C ALA A 307 21.37 -8.66 -22.84
N ASN A 308 20.44 -7.76 -22.52
CA ASN A 308 20.01 -6.66 -23.39
C ASN A 308 20.74 -5.32 -23.11
N TRP A 309 21.67 -5.29 -22.17
CA TRP A 309 22.37 -4.06 -21.77
C TRP A 309 23.70 -3.89 -22.52
N ASP A 310 23.89 -2.75 -23.19
CA ASP A 310 25.06 -2.48 -24.03
C ASP A 310 26.27 -1.90 -23.28
N GLY A 311 26.12 -1.61 -21.98
CA GLY A 311 27.17 -1.06 -21.13
C GLY A 311 27.44 0.44 -21.31
N LYS A 312 26.71 1.14 -22.18
CA LYS A 312 27.02 2.54 -22.56
C LYS A 312 26.21 3.58 -21.79
N SER A 313 25.10 3.18 -21.19
CA SER A 313 24.22 4.03 -20.38
C SER A 313 23.70 3.26 -19.17
N PRO A 314 23.30 3.91 -18.07
CA PRO A 314 22.69 3.21 -16.95
C PRO A 314 21.36 2.55 -17.35
N LEU A 315 21.08 1.36 -16.80
CA LEU A 315 19.80 0.68 -16.92
C LEU A 315 19.13 0.61 -15.54
N PHE A 316 17.81 0.74 -15.50
CA PHE A 316 17.04 0.81 -14.26
C PHE A 316 16.01 -0.32 -14.22
N VAL A 317 16.11 -1.18 -13.19
CA VAL A 317 15.21 -2.33 -12.99
C VAL A 317 14.64 -2.27 -11.58
N SER A 318 13.32 -2.27 -11.45
CA SER A 318 12.63 -2.31 -10.16
C SER A 318 11.90 -3.63 -9.98
N LEU A 319 12.18 -4.33 -8.88
CA LEU A 319 11.61 -5.63 -8.56
C LEU A 319 10.67 -5.51 -7.35
N GLY A 320 9.44 -5.97 -7.54
CA GLY A 320 8.41 -6.03 -6.52
C GLY A 320 8.45 -7.37 -5.81
N LEU A 321 8.84 -7.37 -4.55
CA LEU A 321 8.90 -8.57 -3.72
C LEU A 321 7.50 -8.86 -3.16
N LEU A 322 6.90 -9.98 -3.55
CA LEU A 322 5.61 -10.40 -3.00
C LEU A 322 5.77 -10.73 -1.52
N ALA A 323 5.22 -9.89 -0.64
CA ALA A 323 5.42 -9.98 0.81
C ALA A 323 4.97 -11.31 1.41
N TRP A 324 4.06 -12.02 0.76
CA TRP A 324 3.49 -13.28 1.24
C TRP A 324 4.35 -14.51 0.91
N SER A 325 5.26 -14.42 -0.07
CA SER A 325 6.12 -15.54 -0.48
C SER A 325 7.62 -15.25 -0.40
N THR A 326 8.01 -13.99 -0.17
CA THR A 326 9.42 -13.57 -0.12
C THR A 326 9.77 -12.90 1.22
N THR A 327 11.08 -12.76 1.47
CA THR A 327 11.68 -12.21 2.68
C THR A 327 12.95 -11.40 2.35
N PRO A 328 13.48 -10.58 3.27
CA PRO A 328 14.78 -9.93 3.08
C PRO A 328 15.92 -10.91 2.77
N SER A 329 15.85 -12.14 3.28
CA SER A 329 16.81 -13.20 2.95
C SER A 329 16.80 -13.54 1.45
N ASP A 330 15.64 -13.50 0.79
CA ASP A 330 15.54 -13.72 -0.66
C ASP A 330 16.16 -12.57 -1.47
N ALA A 331 15.94 -11.32 -1.06
CA ALA A 331 16.56 -10.15 -1.68
C ALA A 331 18.10 -10.21 -1.58
N LEU A 332 18.62 -10.65 -0.43
CA LEU A 332 20.04 -10.91 -0.25
C LEU A 332 20.54 -12.03 -1.18
N ALA A 333 19.83 -13.16 -1.23
CA ALA A 333 20.21 -14.30 -2.07
C ALA A 333 20.22 -13.97 -3.58
N ILE A 334 19.34 -13.06 -4.03
CA ILE A 334 19.40 -12.51 -5.39
C ILE A 334 20.68 -11.66 -5.53
N THR A 335 20.91 -10.73 -4.60
CA THR A 335 22.04 -9.79 -4.64
C THR A 335 23.40 -10.48 -4.66
N GLU A 336 23.58 -11.54 -3.86
CA GLU A 336 24.84 -12.30 -3.77
C GLU A 336 25.22 -13.02 -5.09
N LYS A 337 24.26 -13.19 -6.00
CA LYS A 337 24.49 -13.79 -7.32
C LYS A 337 24.75 -12.76 -8.42
N LEU A 338 24.64 -11.47 -8.13
CA LEU A 338 24.81 -10.41 -9.13
C LEU A 338 26.30 -10.13 -9.38
N GLY A 339 26.64 -9.89 -10.65
CA GLY A 339 27.97 -9.46 -11.06
C GLY A 339 28.25 -7.98 -10.79
N SER A 340 29.48 -7.55 -11.06
CA SER A 340 29.96 -6.17 -10.84
C SER A 340 29.23 -5.09 -11.66
N GLU A 341 28.54 -5.49 -12.72
CA GLU A 341 27.71 -4.63 -13.56
C GLU A 341 26.44 -4.12 -12.85
N PHE A 342 25.98 -4.83 -11.81
CA PHE A 342 24.79 -4.44 -11.06
C PHE A 342 25.14 -3.54 -9.87
N LYS A 343 24.16 -2.74 -9.45
CA LYS A 343 24.21 -1.96 -8.21
C LYS A 343 22.83 -1.91 -7.58
N VAL A 344 22.68 -2.56 -6.42
CA VAL A 344 21.44 -2.51 -5.64
C VAL A 344 21.39 -1.19 -4.86
N VAL A 345 20.28 -0.47 -4.97
CA VAL A 345 20.08 0.86 -4.36
C VAL A 345 18.66 1.02 -3.81
N ARG A 346 18.50 1.94 -2.86
CA ARG A 346 17.18 2.37 -2.38
C ARG A 346 16.46 3.19 -3.44
N ALA A 347 15.13 3.28 -3.35
CA ALA A 347 14.29 3.99 -4.32
C ALA A 347 14.65 5.49 -4.46
N ASP A 348 15.08 6.13 -3.38
CA ASP A 348 15.45 7.54 -3.41
C ASP A 348 16.75 7.79 -4.19
N ASP A 349 17.76 6.93 -4.03
CA ASP A 349 18.93 6.94 -4.92
C ASP A 349 18.55 6.54 -6.35
N TYR A 350 17.73 5.50 -6.51
CA TYR A 350 17.25 5.02 -7.80
C TYR A 350 16.59 6.14 -8.63
N PHE A 351 15.60 6.85 -8.09
CA PHE A 351 14.95 7.95 -8.79
C PHE A 351 15.88 9.16 -8.99
N SER A 352 16.79 9.43 -8.06
CA SER A 352 17.78 10.49 -8.28
C SER A 352 18.73 10.16 -9.45
N PHE A 353 19.14 8.90 -9.62
CA PHE A 353 19.92 8.43 -10.77
C PHE A 353 19.15 8.54 -12.07
N ILE A 354 17.87 8.17 -12.07
CA ILE A 354 17.00 8.35 -13.24
C ILE A 354 16.95 9.83 -13.64
N ARG A 355 16.67 10.72 -12.68
CA ARG A 355 16.60 12.16 -12.99
C ARG A 355 17.90 12.70 -13.56
N GLU A 356 19.05 12.30 -13.01
CA GLU A 356 20.35 12.70 -13.54
C GLU A 356 20.61 12.13 -14.95
N SER A 357 20.31 10.85 -15.18
CA SER A 357 20.51 10.18 -16.46
C SER A 357 19.64 10.76 -17.59
N TYR A 358 18.45 11.24 -17.26
CA TYR A 358 17.50 11.84 -18.21
C TYR A 358 17.57 13.37 -18.23
N HIS A 359 18.53 13.99 -17.52
CA HIS A 359 18.68 15.45 -17.41
C HIS A 359 17.42 16.18 -16.93
N LEU A 360 16.67 15.55 -16.02
CA LEU A 360 15.45 16.09 -15.44
C LEU A 360 15.79 17.09 -14.32
N PRO A 361 14.94 18.11 -14.09
CA PRO A 361 15.12 19.05 -12.98
C PRO A 361 15.16 18.30 -11.65
N ALA A 362 15.74 18.87 -10.60
CA ALA A 362 15.60 18.30 -9.26
C ALA A 362 14.12 18.23 -8.86
N SER A 363 13.74 17.20 -8.08
CA SER A 363 12.41 17.14 -7.48
C SER A 363 12.19 18.39 -6.62
N LYS A 364 11.00 19.00 -6.75
CA LYS A 364 10.62 20.23 -6.05
C LYS A 364 10.28 20.02 -4.59
#